data_AF-A0AAX0PSX9-F1
#
_entry.id   AF-A0AAX0PSX9-F1
#
_cell.length_a   1.000
_cell.length_b   1.000
_cell.length_c   1.000
_cell.angle_alpha   90.00
_cell.angle_beta   90.00
_cell.angle_gamma   90.00
#
_symmetry.space_group_name_H-M   'P 1'
#
loop_
_entity.id
_entity.type
_entity.pdbx_description
1 polymer ?
#
loop_
_entity_poly.entity_id
_entity_poly.type
_entity_poly.pdbx_seq_one_letter_code
_entity_poly.pdbx_strand_id
1 'polypeptide(L)'
;MIYFFVICVGLVLIINYFINNSEPIAPSVLFTTGFFLMSVFAAINAKKWDFELDTNTFILVLGSIVEFSICCWCSKKFFQRNVTTDSKDFNISIIKSRKLLLFFVVLFNLLYVLLEIRRKTGITNPIMAANYLNASSRRLNNTLSLSGRASIATLANISICLWSEWNFSKILFMRKKIDYGLLGIILISILTPLLNGGRNDTITCFISLYIFLYFAFKLKYGNANRSKNKKFLVISVISIIIGLVILPWTATVVGRNVSQYSSFDYVSIYIGAELKNLSVFIQNSVFPVDTSVWGSHTFYALIPVISSWFGLDIPRYLVYLPFQYVNGYNLGNVYTTFYPWLYDFGYIGVIVMTFFVALISQYIYTRGKEGIGDNRSIYPLLYGYFGAFIFLSFFADNLIQKISLNLIYIIIIWIILNHFLFKKSKDKVVK
;
A
#
# COMPACT_ATOMS: atom_id res chain seq x y z
N MET A 1 -1.57 17.38 -24.60
CA MET A 1 -1.56 17.69 -23.15
C MET A 1 -0.90 16.61 -22.29
N ILE A 2 -1.15 15.31 -22.52
CA ILE A 2 -0.58 14.23 -21.68
C ILE A 2 0.96 14.22 -21.57
N TYR A 3 1.69 14.49 -22.66
CA TYR A 3 3.16 14.56 -22.60
C TYR A 3 3.66 15.72 -21.73
N PHE A 4 2.99 16.87 -21.79
CA PHE A 4 3.28 18.01 -20.91
C PHE A 4 3.01 17.66 -19.44
N PHE A 5 1.91 16.96 -19.17
CA PHE A 5 1.60 16.44 -17.83
C PHE A 5 2.70 15.52 -17.29
N VAL A 6 3.22 14.59 -18.09
CA VAL A 6 4.36 13.72 -17.71
C VAL A 6 5.58 14.55 -17.31
N ILE A 7 5.92 15.58 -18.09
CA ILE A 7 7.05 16.48 -17.80
C ILE A 7 6.82 17.19 -16.47
N CYS A 8 5.64 17.77 -16.25
CA CYS A 8 5.30 18.46 -15.00
C CYS A 8 5.41 17.53 -13.78
N VAL A 9 4.82 16.33 -13.84
CA VAL A 9 4.90 15.35 -12.74
C VAL A 9 6.34 14.90 -12.50
N GLY A 10 7.12 14.71 -13.58
CA GLY A 10 8.55 14.39 -13.50
C GLY A 10 9.37 15.49 -12.81
N LEU A 11 9.09 16.77 -13.13
CA LEU A 11 9.73 17.91 -12.46
C LEU A 11 9.39 17.95 -10.97
N VAL A 12 8.12 17.75 -10.60
CA VAL A 12 7.70 17.71 -9.19
C VAL A 12 8.37 16.54 -8.44
N LEU A 13 8.49 15.38 -9.07
CA LEU A 13 9.22 14.23 -8.50
C LEU A 13 10.71 14.57 -8.24
N ILE A 14 11.38 15.21 -9.19
CA ILE A 14 12.78 15.65 -9.04
C ILE A 14 12.90 16.64 -7.87
N ILE A 15 12.02 17.64 -7.82
CA ILE A 15 11.99 18.63 -6.73
C ILE A 15 11.79 17.93 -5.38
N ASN A 16 10.80 17.04 -5.26
CA ASN A 16 10.52 16.28 -4.05
C ASN A 16 11.72 15.43 -3.60
N TYR A 17 12.43 14.81 -4.54
CA TYR A 17 13.61 14.02 -4.23
C TYR A 17 14.70 14.89 -3.58
N PHE A 18 14.96 16.08 -4.11
CA PHE A 18 15.97 16.98 -3.55
C PHE A 18 15.55 17.64 -2.23
N ILE A 19 14.30 18.11 -2.12
CA ILE A 19 13.75 18.70 -0.88
C ILE A 19 13.75 17.68 0.28
N ASN A 20 13.62 16.39 -0.04
CA ASN A 20 13.69 15.30 0.93
C ASN A 20 15.11 14.72 1.11
N ASN A 21 16.16 15.50 0.87
CA ASN A 21 17.55 15.07 1.08
C ASN A 21 17.91 13.78 0.31
N SER A 22 17.35 13.61 -0.88
CA SER A 22 17.56 12.45 -1.74
C SER A 22 17.10 11.13 -1.11
N GLU A 23 16.05 11.16 -0.29
CA GLU A 23 15.44 9.96 0.29
C GLU A 23 14.30 9.43 -0.60
N PRO A 24 14.44 8.23 -1.22
CA PRO A 24 13.47 7.71 -2.18
C PRO A 24 12.16 7.24 -1.52
N ILE A 25 12.17 7.01 -0.21
CA ILE A 25 10.98 6.61 0.55
C ILE A 25 10.31 7.78 1.26
N ALA A 26 10.69 9.04 1.01
CA ALA A 26 9.96 10.14 1.62
C ALA A 26 8.50 10.15 1.09
N PRO A 27 7.48 10.52 1.89
CA PRO A 27 6.09 10.46 1.50
C PRO A 27 5.78 11.13 0.16
N SER A 28 6.24 12.37 -0.05
CA SER A 28 6.01 13.07 -1.31
C SER A 28 6.77 12.44 -2.48
N VAL A 29 7.93 11.80 -2.25
CA VAL A 29 8.64 11.06 -3.30
C VAL A 29 7.88 9.79 -3.68
N LEU A 30 7.40 9.01 -2.71
CA LEU A 30 6.60 7.79 -2.98
C LEU A 30 5.31 8.12 -3.73
N PHE A 31 4.57 9.12 -3.25
CA PHE A 31 3.31 9.57 -3.86
C PHE A 31 3.56 9.99 -5.32
N THR A 32 4.51 10.91 -5.53
CA THR A 32 4.79 11.43 -6.89
C THR A 32 5.42 10.39 -7.81
N THR A 33 6.19 9.42 -7.30
CA THR A 33 6.72 8.32 -8.12
C THR A 33 5.60 7.45 -8.68
N GLY A 34 4.59 7.12 -7.87
CA GLY A 34 3.42 6.36 -8.32
C GLY A 34 2.68 7.06 -9.46
N PHE A 35 2.36 8.35 -9.27
CA PHE A 35 1.71 9.16 -10.30
C PHE A 35 2.57 9.39 -11.55
N PHE A 36 3.89 9.48 -11.39
CA PHE A 36 4.82 9.57 -12.53
C PHE A 36 4.77 8.29 -13.37
N LEU A 37 4.86 7.12 -12.75
CA LEU A 37 4.75 5.83 -13.46
C LEU A 37 3.42 5.73 -14.21
N MET A 38 2.30 6.06 -13.54
CA MET A 38 0.98 6.09 -14.15
C MET A 38 0.94 7.01 -15.38
N SER A 39 1.47 8.23 -15.25
CA SER A 39 1.49 9.19 -16.35
C SER A 39 2.30 8.72 -17.56
N VAL A 40 3.44 8.05 -17.34
CA VAL A 40 4.29 7.51 -18.40
C VAL A 40 3.57 6.40 -19.16
N PHE A 41 2.98 5.43 -18.46
CA PHE A 41 2.24 4.33 -19.10
C PHE A 41 0.99 4.83 -19.81
N ALA A 42 0.29 5.81 -19.26
CA ALA A 42 -0.84 6.46 -19.92
C ALA A 42 -0.40 7.19 -21.21
N ALA A 43 0.73 7.91 -21.18
CA ALA A 43 1.25 8.62 -22.34
C ALA A 43 1.72 7.67 -23.46
N ILE A 44 2.37 6.56 -23.11
CA ILE A 44 2.80 5.55 -24.10
C ILE A 44 1.58 4.94 -24.81
N ASN A 45 0.49 4.72 -24.09
CA ASN A 45 -0.72 4.10 -24.63
C ASN A 45 -1.79 5.11 -25.06
N ALA A 46 -1.48 6.41 -25.08
CA ALA A 46 -2.48 7.45 -25.32
C ALA A 46 -3.22 7.25 -26.65
N LYS A 47 -2.51 6.89 -27.73
CA LYS A 47 -3.14 6.58 -29.03
C LYS A 47 -4.00 5.32 -28.98
N LYS A 48 -3.49 4.24 -28.37
CA LYS A 48 -4.20 2.94 -28.28
C LYS A 48 -5.51 3.10 -27.51
N TRP A 49 -5.46 3.87 -26.44
CA TRP A 49 -6.59 4.11 -25.58
C TRP A 49 -7.38 5.35 -25.98
N ASP A 50 -7.18 5.96 -27.14
CA ASP A 50 -7.92 7.18 -27.53
C ASP A 50 -7.98 8.20 -26.37
N PHE A 51 -6.84 8.45 -25.75
CA PHE A 51 -6.73 9.20 -24.52
C PHE A 51 -6.29 10.63 -24.77
N GLU A 52 -7.26 11.52 -24.71
CA GLU A 52 -7.03 12.95 -24.55
C GLU A 52 -7.24 13.31 -23.08
N LEU A 53 -6.14 13.67 -22.42
CA LEU A 53 -6.21 14.18 -21.05
C LEU A 53 -7.02 15.48 -21.07
N ASP A 54 -8.03 15.59 -20.21
CA ASP A 54 -8.83 16.80 -20.04
C ASP A 54 -8.20 17.78 -19.02
N THR A 55 -8.52 19.06 -19.17
CA THR A 55 -7.97 20.16 -18.37
C THR A 55 -8.34 20.06 -16.90
N ASN A 56 -9.57 19.68 -16.55
CA ASN A 56 -9.98 19.52 -15.16
C ASN A 56 -9.23 18.36 -14.50
N THR A 57 -9.04 17.27 -15.23
CA THR A 57 -8.25 16.12 -14.77
C THR A 57 -6.78 16.50 -14.59
N PHE A 58 -6.21 17.25 -15.54
CA PHE A 58 -4.85 17.77 -15.44
C PHE A 58 -4.66 18.62 -14.17
N ILE A 59 -5.55 19.60 -13.95
CA ILE A 59 -5.48 20.52 -12.81
C ILE A 59 -5.68 19.77 -11.50
N LEU A 60 -6.68 18.90 -11.42
CA LEU A 60 -6.97 18.13 -10.22
C LEU A 60 -5.78 17.25 -9.82
N VAL A 61 -5.25 16.45 -10.75
CA VAL A 61 -4.18 15.49 -10.43
C VAL A 61 -2.86 16.22 -10.16
N LEU A 62 -2.44 17.14 -11.04
CA LEU A 62 -1.18 17.87 -10.85
C LEU A 62 -1.26 18.79 -9.62
N GLY A 63 -2.38 19.48 -9.42
CA GLY A 63 -2.64 20.33 -8.28
C GLY A 63 -2.55 19.55 -6.97
N SER A 64 -3.19 18.39 -6.88
CA SER A 64 -3.13 17.52 -5.69
C SER A 64 -1.73 16.97 -5.43
N ILE A 65 -0.97 16.62 -6.47
CA ILE A 65 0.45 16.20 -6.35
C ILE A 65 1.30 17.34 -5.77
N VAL A 66 1.11 18.58 -6.25
CA VAL A 66 1.83 19.76 -5.75
C VAL A 66 1.40 20.08 -4.31
N GLU A 67 0.10 20.06 -4.02
CA GLU A 67 -0.45 20.28 -2.69
C GLU A 67 0.11 19.27 -1.68
N PHE A 68 0.07 17.97 -2.01
CA PHE A 68 0.62 16.91 -1.18
C PHE A 68 2.10 17.17 -0.85
N SER A 69 2.85 17.61 -1.86
CA SER A 69 4.28 17.92 -1.76
C SER A 69 4.55 19.10 -0.82
N ILE A 70 3.79 20.19 -0.98
CA ILE A 70 3.87 21.39 -0.13
C ILE A 70 3.48 21.05 1.31
N CYS A 71 2.37 20.34 1.50
CA CYS A 71 1.91 19.94 2.82
C CYS A 71 2.94 19.06 3.54
N CYS A 72 3.51 18.07 2.85
CA CYS A 72 4.60 17.24 3.40
C CYS A 72 5.83 18.10 3.78
N TRP A 73 6.23 19.04 2.93
CA TRP A 73 7.36 19.93 3.21
C TRP A 73 7.13 20.84 4.42
N CYS A 74 5.95 21.45 4.53
CA CYS A 74 5.55 22.26 5.68
C CYS A 74 5.51 21.42 6.96
N SER A 75 4.80 20.30 6.91
CA SER A 75 4.57 19.39 8.06
C SER A 75 5.85 18.77 8.58
N LYS A 76 6.83 18.53 7.71
CA LYS A 76 8.16 18.05 8.09
C LYS A 76 8.82 18.96 9.13
N LYS A 77 8.69 20.29 9.00
CA LYS A 77 9.26 21.25 9.96
C LYS A 77 8.56 21.19 11.32
N PHE A 78 7.26 20.94 11.34
CA PHE A 78 6.47 20.83 12.57
C PHE A 78 6.70 19.52 13.33
N PHE A 79 6.90 18.41 12.60
CA PHE A 79 7.03 17.09 13.22
C PHE A 79 8.45 16.67 13.54
N GLN A 80 9.45 17.27 12.88
CA GLN A 80 10.86 16.96 13.14
C GLN A 80 11.23 17.29 14.59
N ARG A 81 11.62 16.26 15.35
CA ARG A 81 12.34 16.43 16.60
C ARG A 81 13.83 16.22 16.36
N ASN A 82 14.67 16.94 17.11
CA ASN A 82 16.11 16.68 17.17
C ASN A 82 16.35 15.37 17.93
N VAL A 83 16.10 14.23 17.28
CA VAL A 83 16.45 12.91 17.80
C VAL A 83 17.81 12.54 17.22
N THR A 84 18.84 12.57 18.06
CA THR A 84 20.10 11.93 17.74
C THR A 84 19.86 10.42 17.74
N THR A 85 19.76 9.83 16.55
CA THR A 85 19.90 8.38 16.41
C THR A 85 21.37 8.05 16.63
N ASP A 86 21.79 8.02 17.89
CA ASP A 86 23.06 7.41 18.25
C ASP A 86 23.01 5.98 17.74
N SER A 87 24.05 5.58 16.99
CA SER A 87 24.26 4.21 16.58
C SER A 87 24.59 3.38 17.82
N LYS A 88 23.62 3.21 18.71
CA LYS A 88 23.74 2.33 19.87
C LYS A 88 23.98 0.93 19.34
N ASP A 89 24.91 0.21 19.97
CA ASP A 89 25.17 -1.20 19.72
C ASP A 89 23.85 -1.96 19.72
N PHE A 90 23.38 -2.23 18.50
CA PHE A 90 22.01 -2.65 18.29
C PHE A 90 21.93 -4.14 18.59
N ASN A 91 21.55 -4.47 19.82
CA ASN A 91 21.42 -5.85 20.24
C ASN A 91 20.17 -6.47 19.60
N ILE A 92 20.32 -7.06 18.41
CA ILE A 92 19.27 -7.81 17.71
C ILE A 92 19.04 -9.13 18.48
N SER A 93 18.39 -9.07 19.63
CA SER A 93 17.94 -10.27 20.34
C SER A 93 16.60 -10.72 19.76
N ILE A 94 16.55 -11.02 18.46
CA ILE A 94 15.47 -11.88 17.95
C ILE A 94 15.82 -13.27 18.43
N ILE A 95 15.06 -13.76 19.41
CA ILE A 95 15.33 -15.05 20.02
C ILE A 95 15.06 -16.13 18.96
N LYS A 96 16.13 -16.78 18.49
CA LYS A 96 16.10 -17.86 17.49
C LYS A 96 15.03 -18.93 17.77
N SER A 97 14.68 -19.16 19.05
CA SER A 97 13.76 -20.24 19.47
C SER A 97 12.28 -20.04 19.13
N ARG A 98 11.81 -18.83 18.81
CA ARG A 98 10.36 -18.58 18.58
C ARG A 98 9.94 -18.43 17.12
N LYS A 99 10.89 -18.44 16.17
CA LYS A 99 10.59 -18.34 14.73
C LYS A 99 9.84 -19.55 14.20
N LEU A 100 10.21 -20.74 14.67
CA LEU A 100 9.55 -21.98 14.27
C LEU A 100 8.06 -21.97 14.69
N LEU A 101 7.76 -21.47 15.89
CA LEU A 101 6.39 -21.27 16.35
C LEU A 101 5.62 -20.30 15.43
N LEU A 102 6.20 -19.14 15.10
CA LEU A 102 5.57 -18.19 14.18
C LEU A 102 5.30 -18.80 12.80
N PHE A 103 6.25 -19.58 12.29
CA PHE A 103 6.09 -20.29 11.02
C PHE A 103 4.88 -21.23 11.08
N PHE A 104 4.73 -22.02 12.14
CA PHE A 104 3.57 -22.89 12.31
C PHE A 104 2.26 -22.12 12.49
N VAL A 105 2.27 -20.98 13.19
CA VAL A 105 1.08 -20.11 13.31
C VAL A 105 0.64 -19.59 11.93
N VAL A 106 1.58 -19.08 11.13
CA VAL A 106 1.28 -18.57 9.78
C VAL A 106 0.77 -19.68 8.88
N LEU A 107 1.40 -20.86 8.93
CA LEU A 107 0.98 -22.03 8.16
C LEU A 107 -0.42 -22.51 8.58
N PHE A 108 -0.70 -22.57 9.88
CA PHE A 108 -2.00 -22.94 10.41
C PHE A 108 -3.10 -21.97 9.93
N ASN A 109 -2.85 -20.66 10.03
CA ASN A 109 -3.78 -19.63 9.54
C ASN A 109 -4.03 -19.76 8.04
N LEU A 110 -2.99 -20.01 7.24
CA LEU A 110 -3.11 -20.23 5.80
C LEU A 110 -4.01 -21.44 5.49
N LEU A 111 -3.74 -22.58 6.13
CA LEU A 111 -4.53 -23.81 5.96
C LEU A 111 -5.98 -23.62 6.41
N TYR A 112 -6.20 -22.92 7.52
CA TYR A 112 -7.53 -22.60 8.02
C TYR A 112 -8.34 -21.76 7.01
N VAL A 113 -7.73 -20.70 6.46
CA VAL A 113 -8.37 -19.87 5.43
C VAL A 113 -8.67 -20.69 4.17
N LEU A 114 -7.76 -21.56 3.72
CA LEU A 114 -7.98 -22.46 2.59
C LEU A 114 -9.17 -23.40 2.80
N LEU A 115 -9.24 -24.04 3.98
CA LEU A 115 -10.34 -24.94 4.33
C LEU A 115 -11.67 -24.20 4.40
N GLU A 116 -11.67 -22.98 4.94
CA GLU A 116 -12.89 -22.18 5.03
C GLU A 116 -13.40 -21.75 3.65
N ILE A 117 -12.51 -21.25 2.78
CA ILE A 117 -12.86 -20.86 1.41
C ILE A 117 -13.43 -22.07 0.66
N ARG A 118 -12.79 -23.23 0.75
CA ARG A 118 -13.30 -24.47 0.14
C ARG A 118 -14.67 -24.86 0.69
N ARG A 119 -14.87 -24.80 2.00
CA ARG A 119 -16.17 -25.14 2.64
C ARG A 119 -17.29 -24.20 2.20
N LYS A 120 -17.00 -22.90 2.09
CA LYS A 120 -17.99 -21.88 1.70
C LYS A 120 -18.32 -21.92 0.21
N THR A 121 -17.34 -22.18 -0.64
CA THR A 121 -17.52 -22.13 -2.10
C THR A 121 -17.87 -23.49 -2.72
N GLY A 122 -17.55 -24.60 -2.05
CA GLY A 122 -17.63 -25.94 -2.63
C GLY A 122 -16.56 -26.25 -3.68
N ILE A 123 -15.67 -25.30 -3.98
CA ILE A 123 -14.66 -25.41 -5.05
C ILE A 123 -13.37 -26.00 -4.47
N THR A 124 -12.86 -27.06 -5.09
CA THR A 124 -11.64 -27.77 -4.66
C THR A 124 -10.36 -27.03 -5.00
N ASN A 125 -10.31 -26.37 -6.17
CA ASN A 125 -9.17 -25.55 -6.57
C ASN A 125 -9.14 -24.25 -5.75
N PRO A 126 -8.12 -24.01 -4.93
CA PRO A 126 -8.10 -22.88 -3.99
C PRO A 126 -8.06 -21.52 -4.67
N ILE A 127 -7.42 -21.43 -5.84
CA ILE A 127 -7.32 -20.19 -6.62
C ILE A 127 -8.67 -19.83 -7.24
N MET A 128 -9.35 -20.82 -7.83
CA MET A 128 -10.70 -20.62 -8.39
C MET A 128 -11.70 -20.26 -7.28
N ALA A 129 -11.59 -20.92 -6.13
CA ALA A 129 -12.42 -20.64 -4.96
C ALA A 129 -12.21 -19.20 -4.43
N ALA A 130 -10.95 -18.77 -4.32
CA ALA A 130 -10.58 -17.40 -3.95
C ALA A 130 -11.13 -16.35 -4.93
N ASN A 131 -10.99 -16.59 -6.23
CA ASN A 131 -11.52 -15.70 -7.27
C ASN A 131 -13.05 -15.62 -7.22
N TYR A 132 -13.73 -16.74 -7.01
CA TYR A 132 -15.19 -16.79 -6.88
C TYR A 132 -15.68 -16.00 -5.65
N LEU A 133 -14.98 -16.12 -4.52
CA LEU A 133 -15.27 -15.35 -3.31
C LEU A 133 -15.09 -13.84 -3.55
N ASN A 134 -14.01 -13.41 -4.20
CA ASN A 134 -13.80 -12.00 -4.56
C ASN A 134 -14.85 -11.48 -5.56
N ALA A 135 -15.23 -12.27 -6.56
CA ALA A 135 -16.29 -11.87 -7.48
C ALA A 135 -17.64 -11.69 -6.76
N SER A 136 -17.91 -12.55 -5.76
CA SER A 136 -19.13 -12.49 -4.96
C SER A 136 -19.17 -11.29 -4.01
N SER A 137 -18.01 -10.90 -3.44
CA SER A 137 -17.92 -9.75 -2.52
C SER A 137 -18.25 -8.40 -3.13
N ARG A 138 -18.33 -8.32 -4.47
CA ARG A 138 -18.71 -7.11 -5.22
C ARG A 138 -20.21 -6.98 -5.47
N ARG A 139 -21.02 -7.88 -4.92
CA ARG A 139 -22.49 -7.89 -5.07
C ARG A 139 -23.16 -7.34 -3.81
N LEU A 140 -24.23 -6.56 -3.97
CA LEU A 140 -24.92 -5.89 -2.86
C LEU A 140 -25.49 -6.93 -1.87
N ASN A 141 -26.03 -8.02 -2.39
CA ASN A 141 -26.57 -9.14 -1.62
C ASN A 141 -25.54 -10.27 -1.43
N ASN A 142 -24.31 -9.91 -1.07
CA ASN A 142 -23.27 -10.91 -0.86
C ASN A 142 -23.57 -11.78 0.36
N THR A 143 -23.85 -13.07 0.13
CA THR A 143 -24.02 -14.09 1.18
C THR A 143 -22.73 -14.90 1.41
N LEU A 144 -21.72 -14.72 0.55
CA LEU A 144 -20.46 -15.44 0.53
C LEU A 144 -19.33 -14.53 1.00
N SER A 145 -19.08 -14.53 2.30
CA SER A 145 -17.92 -13.87 2.92
C SER A 145 -17.14 -14.86 3.78
N LEU A 146 -15.87 -14.52 4.02
CA LEU A 146 -15.10 -15.15 5.09
C LEU A 146 -15.78 -14.88 6.44
N SER A 147 -15.67 -15.85 7.35
CA SER A 147 -16.01 -15.65 8.75
C SER A 147 -15.06 -14.64 9.38
N GLY A 148 -15.52 -13.95 10.43
CA GLY A 148 -14.66 -13.04 11.19
C GLY A 148 -13.38 -13.72 11.69
N ARG A 149 -13.41 -15.03 11.98
CA ARG A 149 -12.23 -15.80 12.39
C ARG A 149 -11.20 -15.94 11.27
N ALA A 150 -11.62 -16.29 10.04
CA ALA A 150 -10.71 -16.34 8.89
C ALA A 150 -10.21 -14.96 8.48
N SER A 151 -11.04 -13.92 8.62
CA SER A 151 -10.60 -12.53 8.41
C SER A 151 -9.48 -12.16 9.40
N ILE A 152 -9.64 -12.48 10.70
CA ILE A 152 -8.61 -12.26 11.72
C ILE A 152 -7.34 -13.09 11.42
N ALA A 153 -7.48 -14.35 11.00
CA ALA A 153 -6.34 -15.19 10.61
C ALA A 153 -5.55 -14.59 9.43
N THR A 154 -6.26 -14.02 8.44
CA THR A 154 -5.63 -13.31 7.32
C THR A 154 -4.90 -12.05 7.80
N LEU A 155 -5.55 -11.24 8.64
CA LEU A 155 -4.93 -10.04 9.24
C LEU A 155 -3.69 -10.40 10.07
N ALA A 156 -3.73 -11.51 10.80
CA ALA A 156 -2.59 -12.00 11.57
C ALA A 156 -1.42 -12.36 10.66
N ASN A 157 -1.67 -13.05 9.55
CA ASN A 157 -0.62 -13.38 8.58
C ASN A 157 -0.01 -12.13 7.94
N ILE A 158 -0.81 -11.14 7.55
CA ILE A 158 -0.31 -9.85 7.03
C ILE A 158 0.53 -9.14 8.11
N SER A 159 0.06 -9.11 9.35
CA SER A 159 0.76 -8.47 10.47
C SER A 159 2.11 -9.13 10.76
N ILE A 160 2.15 -10.47 10.77
CA ILE A 160 3.37 -11.26 10.97
C ILE A 160 4.33 -11.09 9.78
N CYS A 161 3.80 -10.96 8.55
CA CYS A 161 4.60 -10.64 7.36
C CYS A 161 5.38 -9.35 7.55
N LEU A 162 4.68 -8.24 7.79
CA LEU A 162 5.27 -6.90 7.95
C LEU A 162 6.27 -6.85 9.11
N TRP A 163 5.93 -7.49 10.24
CA TRP A 163 6.85 -7.62 11.37
C TRP A 163 8.11 -8.41 11.00
N SER A 164 7.96 -9.51 10.25
CA SER A 164 9.07 -10.35 9.82
C SER A 164 9.95 -9.64 8.78
N GLU A 165 9.37 -8.89 7.85
CA GLU A 165 10.10 -8.08 6.86
C GLU A 165 11.00 -7.03 7.52
N TRP A 166 10.47 -6.30 8.52
CA TRP A 166 11.26 -5.32 9.27
C TRP A 166 12.45 -5.97 9.99
N ASN A 167 12.20 -7.08 10.67
CA ASN A 167 13.22 -7.80 11.43
C ASN A 167 14.25 -8.50 10.53
N PHE A 168 13.81 -9.05 9.40
CA PHE A 168 14.66 -9.58 8.35
C PHE A 168 15.57 -8.50 7.79
N SER A 169 15.02 -7.34 7.45
CA SER A 169 15.77 -6.19 6.92
C SER A 169 16.85 -5.72 7.89
N LYS A 170 16.52 -5.61 9.19
CA LYS A 170 17.50 -5.30 10.24
C LYS A 170 18.63 -6.33 10.29
N ILE A 171 18.32 -7.63 10.31
CA ILE A 171 19.35 -8.69 10.36
C ILE A 171 20.23 -8.65 9.11
N LEU A 172 19.62 -8.50 7.94
CA LEU A 172 20.33 -8.45 6.66
C LEU A 172 21.37 -7.33 6.66
N PHE A 173 21.00 -6.11 7.05
CA PHE A 173 21.94 -4.99 7.06
C PHE A 173 22.90 -5.03 8.24
N MET A 174 22.42 -5.21 9.47
CA MET A 174 23.24 -5.09 10.67
C MET A 174 24.18 -6.29 10.86
N ARG A 175 23.73 -7.51 10.55
CA ARG A 175 24.54 -8.74 10.69
C ARG A 175 25.15 -9.23 9.39
N LYS A 176 24.78 -8.67 8.24
CA LYS A 176 25.20 -9.15 6.90
C LYS A 176 24.90 -10.65 6.69
N LYS A 177 23.77 -11.13 7.24
CA LYS A 177 23.34 -12.54 7.14
C LYS A 177 21.90 -12.62 6.66
N ILE A 178 21.61 -13.59 5.82
CA ILE A 178 20.23 -13.91 5.40
C ILE A 178 19.61 -14.80 6.48
N ASP A 179 18.49 -14.36 7.05
CA ASP A 179 17.75 -15.15 8.03
C ASP A 179 16.67 -15.99 7.35
N TYR A 180 17.03 -17.22 6.96
CA TYR A 180 16.14 -18.13 6.22
C TYR A 180 14.83 -18.43 6.97
N GLY A 181 14.83 -18.41 8.31
CA GLY A 181 13.63 -18.61 9.10
C GLY A 181 12.62 -17.47 8.93
N LEU A 182 13.08 -16.22 8.97
CA LEU A 182 12.21 -15.06 8.71
C LEU A 182 11.80 -15.00 7.23
N LEU A 183 12.71 -15.33 6.32
CA LEU A 183 12.40 -15.39 4.89
C LEU A 183 11.29 -16.41 4.59
N GLY A 184 11.35 -17.60 5.19
CA GLY A 184 10.29 -18.61 5.07
C GLY A 184 8.93 -18.13 5.61
N ILE A 185 8.92 -17.40 6.74
CA ILE A 185 7.69 -16.80 7.29
C ILE A 185 7.10 -15.77 6.32
N ILE A 186 7.93 -14.89 5.75
CA ILE A 186 7.51 -13.88 4.77
C ILE A 186 6.87 -14.57 3.55
N LEU A 187 7.55 -15.56 2.97
CA LEU A 187 7.10 -16.27 1.77
C LEU A 187 5.74 -16.94 1.97
N ILE A 188 5.50 -17.61 3.10
CA ILE A 188 4.20 -18.24 3.39
C ILE A 188 3.14 -17.19 3.69
N SER A 189 3.48 -16.13 4.44
CA SER A 189 2.51 -15.09 4.81
C SER A 189 1.94 -14.36 3.59
N ILE A 190 2.75 -14.18 2.54
CA ILE A 190 2.33 -13.54 1.28
C ILE A 190 1.29 -14.38 0.51
N LEU A 191 1.20 -15.69 0.76
CA LEU A 191 0.22 -16.56 0.11
C LEU A 191 -1.20 -16.32 0.62
N THR A 192 -1.39 -15.94 1.89
CA THR A 192 -2.73 -15.77 2.46
C THR A 192 -3.53 -14.65 1.80
N PRO A 193 -2.95 -13.45 1.55
CA PRO A 193 -3.67 -12.40 0.82
C PRO A 193 -4.04 -12.77 -0.62
N LEU A 194 -3.25 -13.63 -1.30
CA LEU A 194 -3.60 -14.12 -2.64
C LEU A 194 -4.91 -14.92 -2.63
N LEU A 195 -5.26 -15.55 -1.51
CA LEU A 195 -6.50 -16.32 -1.34
C LEU A 195 -7.74 -15.45 -1.11
N ASN A 196 -7.58 -14.17 -0.81
CA ASN A 196 -8.71 -13.23 -0.80
C ASN A 196 -9.06 -12.73 -2.22
N GLY A 197 -8.38 -13.25 -3.25
CA GLY A 197 -8.51 -12.87 -4.67
C GLY A 197 -8.00 -11.46 -4.98
N GLY A 198 -7.62 -10.68 -3.97
CA GLY A 198 -7.09 -9.32 -4.08
C GLY A 198 -5.58 -9.31 -4.02
N ARG A 199 -4.92 -9.11 -5.17
CA ARG A 199 -3.43 -9.05 -5.26
C ARG A 199 -2.82 -7.82 -4.59
N ASN A 200 -3.65 -6.83 -4.27
CA ASN A 200 -3.21 -5.55 -3.75
C ASN A 200 -2.41 -5.70 -2.45
N ASP A 201 -2.90 -6.52 -1.51
CA ASP A 201 -2.23 -6.74 -0.23
C ASP A 201 -0.87 -7.45 -0.42
N THR A 202 -0.75 -8.38 -1.36
CA THR A 202 0.56 -8.99 -1.73
C THR A 202 1.53 -7.96 -2.33
N ILE A 203 1.06 -7.11 -3.24
CA ILE A 203 1.87 -6.03 -3.81
C ILE A 203 2.32 -5.07 -2.70
N THR A 204 1.46 -4.81 -1.71
CA THR A 204 1.81 -3.94 -0.58
C THR A 204 2.93 -4.53 0.27
N CYS A 205 2.98 -5.86 0.48
CA CYS A 205 4.08 -6.53 1.19
C CYS A 205 5.43 -6.35 0.47
N PHE A 206 5.45 -6.39 -0.87
CA PHE A 206 6.68 -6.15 -1.62
C PHE A 206 7.18 -4.71 -1.48
N ILE A 207 6.27 -3.73 -1.53
CA ILE A 207 6.62 -2.32 -1.37
C ILE A 207 7.04 -2.04 0.08
N SER A 208 6.37 -2.62 1.08
CA SER A 208 6.76 -2.47 2.49
C SER A 208 8.13 -3.06 2.76
N LEU A 209 8.45 -4.24 2.20
CA LEU A 209 9.79 -4.82 2.29
C LEU A 209 10.86 -3.87 1.75
N TYR A 210 10.62 -3.24 0.59
CA TYR A 210 11.53 -2.23 0.04
C TYR A 210 11.72 -1.04 1.00
N ILE A 211 10.65 -0.53 1.61
CA ILE A 211 10.72 0.54 2.63
C ILE A 211 11.52 0.08 3.86
N PHE A 212 11.29 -1.14 4.35
CA PHE A 212 12.00 -1.70 5.49
C PHE A 212 13.49 -1.91 5.22
N LEU A 213 13.85 -2.33 4.00
CA LEU A 213 15.24 -2.41 3.57
C LEU A 213 15.91 -1.04 3.59
N TYR A 214 15.21 0.02 3.17
CA TYR A 214 15.74 1.39 3.27
C TYR A 214 15.90 1.87 4.72
N PHE A 215 14.90 1.63 5.57
CA PHE A 215 14.98 1.98 6.99
C PHE A 215 16.13 1.24 7.68
N ALA A 216 16.34 -0.04 7.40
CA ALA A 216 17.47 -0.81 7.94
C ALA A 216 18.81 -0.29 7.39
N PHE A 217 18.85 0.11 6.11
CA PHE A 217 20.00 0.78 5.52
C PHE A 217 20.32 2.10 6.24
N LYS A 218 19.31 2.92 6.57
CA LYS A 218 19.48 4.18 7.31
C LYS A 218 19.89 3.97 8.76
N LEU A 219 19.34 2.96 9.42
CA LEU A 219 19.76 2.55 10.75
C LEU A 219 21.26 2.23 10.79
N LYS A 220 21.78 1.57 9.75
CA LYS A 220 23.19 1.16 9.69
C LYS A 220 24.16 2.29 9.31
N TYR A 221 23.81 3.10 8.31
CA TYR A 221 24.76 4.04 7.69
C TYR A 221 24.45 5.51 7.98
N GLY A 222 23.40 5.80 8.73
CA GLY A 222 22.99 7.15 9.11
C GLY A 222 22.44 8.00 7.96
N ASN A 223 22.11 9.25 8.28
CA ASN A 223 21.49 10.20 7.34
C ASN A 223 22.49 10.91 6.40
N ALA A 224 23.77 10.99 6.77
CA ALA A 224 24.77 11.86 6.10
C ALA A 224 25.23 11.37 4.71
N ASN A 225 24.90 10.14 4.30
CA ASN A 225 25.57 9.50 3.17
C ASN A 225 24.79 9.59 1.83
N ARG A 226 24.70 10.80 1.25
CA ARG A 226 23.99 11.07 -0.03
C ARG A 226 24.44 10.16 -1.19
N SER A 227 25.73 9.84 -1.28
CA SER A 227 26.27 8.94 -2.31
C SER A 227 25.68 7.52 -2.25
N LYS A 228 25.40 7.01 -1.04
CA LYS A 228 24.81 5.68 -0.87
C LYS A 228 23.29 5.68 -1.10
N ASN A 229 22.60 6.81 -0.90
CA ASN A 229 21.19 6.95 -1.31
C ASN A 229 21.02 6.77 -2.83
N LYS A 230 21.99 7.21 -3.64
CA LYS A 230 21.97 6.98 -5.11
C LYS A 230 22.02 5.48 -5.46
N LYS A 231 22.81 4.68 -4.73
CA LYS A 231 22.83 3.21 -4.91
C LYS A 231 21.46 2.60 -4.60
N PHE A 232 20.80 3.07 -3.55
CA PHE A 232 19.46 2.59 -3.21
C PHE A 232 18.43 3.01 -4.26
N LEU A 233 18.52 4.23 -4.81
CA LEU A 233 17.69 4.67 -5.94
C LEU A 233 17.82 3.71 -7.14
N VAL A 234 19.05 3.32 -7.52
CA VAL A 234 19.27 2.34 -8.59
C VAL A 234 18.61 1.00 -8.28
N ILE A 235 18.77 0.50 -7.05
CA ILE A 235 18.08 -0.73 -6.60
C ILE A 235 16.56 -0.56 -6.71
N SER A 236 16.04 0.61 -6.36
CA SER A 236 14.60 0.93 -6.45
C SER A 236 14.08 0.81 -7.88
N VAL A 237 14.81 1.42 -8.83
CA VAL A 237 14.49 1.36 -10.25
C VAL A 237 14.53 -0.08 -10.76
N ILE A 238 15.56 -0.85 -10.38
CA ILE A 238 15.67 -2.27 -10.74
C ILE A 238 14.50 -3.08 -10.14
N SER A 239 14.15 -2.86 -8.88
CA SER A 239 13.03 -3.53 -8.22
C SER A 239 11.70 -3.22 -8.91
N ILE A 240 11.48 -1.97 -9.34
CA ILE A 240 10.30 -1.60 -10.13
C ILE A 240 10.31 -2.39 -11.45
N ILE A 241 11.39 -2.36 -12.21
CA ILE A 241 11.49 -3.08 -13.49
C ILE A 241 11.20 -4.57 -13.32
N ILE A 242 11.80 -5.22 -12.31
CA ILE A 242 11.55 -6.64 -12.01
C ILE A 242 10.07 -6.87 -11.67
N GLY A 243 9.47 -6.00 -10.83
CA GLY A 243 8.05 -6.06 -10.50
C GLY A 243 7.15 -5.97 -11.73
N LEU A 244 7.46 -5.07 -12.67
CA LEU A 244 6.74 -4.92 -13.94
C LEU A 244 6.80 -6.19 -14.79
N VAL A 245 7.96 -6.83 -14.88
CA VAL A 245 8.15 -8.07 -15.67
C VAL A 245 7.39 -9.25 -15.04
N ILE A 246 7.35 -9.34 -13.72
CA ILE A 246 6.69 -10.44 -12.99
C ILE A 246 5.16 -10.27 -12.98
N LEU A 247 4.65 -9.03 -13.06
CA LEU A 247 3.23 -8.73 -12.89
C LEU A 247 2.28 -9.58 -13.77
N PRO A 248 2.51 -9.77 -15.08
CA PRO A 248 1.66 -10.65 -15.91
C PRO A 248 1.64 -12.10 -15.44
N TRP A 249 2.80 -12.63 -15.02
CA TRP A 249 2.91 -14.01 -14.51
C TRP A 249 2.08 -14.20 -13.25
N THR A 250 2.01 -13.19 -12.37
CA THR A 250 1.14 -13.27 -11.20
C THR A 250 -0.33 -13.43 -11.57
N ALA A 251 -0.77 -12.86 -12.70
CA ALA A 251 -2.15 -12.95 -13.17
C ALA A 251 -2.51 -14.39 -13.58
N THR A 252 -1.61 -15.03 -14.32
CA THR A 252 -1.75 -16.43 -14.75
C THR A 252 -1.74 -17.37 -13.54
N VAL A 253 -0.84 -17.14 -12.57
CA VAL A 253 -0.75 -17.94 -11.33
C VAL A 253 -2.06 -17.85 -10.52
N VAL A 254 -2.72 -16.68 -10.49
CA VAL A 254 -4.03 -16.55 -9.84
C VAL A 254 -5.20 -16.94 -10.75
N GLY A 255 -4.96 -17.65 -11.85
CA GLY A 255 -6.01 -18.22 -12.71
C GLY A 255 -6.79 -17.19 -13.52
N ARG A 256 -6.22 -16.00 -13.78
CA ARG A 256 -6.82 -15.04 -14.71
C ARG A 256 -6.40 -15.35 -16.13
N ASN A 257 -7.37 -15.38 -17.03
CA ASN A 257 -7.07 -15.47 -18.45
C ASN A 257 -6.59 -14.10 -18.96
N VAL A 258 -5.30 -14.03 -19.31
CA VAL A 258 -4.66 -12.83 -19.87
C VAL A 258 -4.21 -13.05 -21.31
N SER A 259 -4.63 -14.14 -21.96
CA SER A 259 -4.18 -14.50 -23.31
C SER A 259 -4.54 -13.47 -24.38
N GLN A 260 -5.56 -12.66 -24.14
CA GLN A 260 -6.01 -11.59 -25.05
C GLN A 260 -5.13 -10.33 -25.02
N TYR A 261 -4.20 -10.20 -24.05
CA TYR A 261 -3.33 -9.04 -23.92
C TYR A 261 -1.87 -9.44 -24.09
N SER A 262 -1.09 -8.60 -24.78
CA SER A 262 0.36 -8.70 -24.68
C SER A 262 0.80 -8.43 -23.23
N SER A 263 1.95 -8.98 -22.82
CA SER A 263 2.48 -8.71 -21.47
C SER A 263 2.66 -7.21 -21.21
N PHE A 264 3.02 -6.45 -22.25
CA PHE A 264 3.15 -5.00 -22.16
C PHE A 264 1.79 -4.29 -22.01
N ASP A 265 0.76 -4.70 -22.75
CA ASP A 265 -0.58 -4.13 -22.62
C ASP A 265 -1.16 -4.42 -21.23
N TYR A 266 -0.91 -5.62 -20.70
CA TYR A 266 -1.34 -5.99 -19.34
C TYR A 266 -0.72 -5.08 -18.27
N VAL A 267 0.60 -4.88 -18.32
CA VAL A 267 1.31 -3.99 -17.39
C VAL A 267 0.83 -2.55 -17.56
N SER A 268 0.65 -2.11 -18.81
CA SER A 268 0.18 -0.77 -19.11
C SER A 268 -1.19 -0.50 -18.51
N ILE A 269 -2.14 -1.41 -18.68
CA ILE A 269 -3.49 -1.29 -18.12
C ILE A 269 -3.43 -1.22 -16.60
N TYR A 270 -2.57 -2.01 -15.95
CA TYR A 270 -2.50 -2.05 -14.48
C TYR A 270 -1.84 -0.82 -13.84
N ILE A 271 -1.17 0.02 -14.62
CA ILE A 271 -0.37 1.14 -14.09
C ILE A 271 -0.85 2.48 -14.61
N GLY A 272 -1.26 2.55 -15.88
CA GLY A 272 -1.61 3.80 -16.55
C GLY A 272 -3.09 4.01 -16.84
N ALA A 273 -3.93 2.97 -16.85
CA ALA A 273 -5.35 3.12 -17.23
C ALA A 273 -6.12 4.00 -16.26
N GLU A 274 -5.70 4.00 -15.01
CA GLU A 274 -6.15 4.81 -13.88
C GLU A 274 -6.39 6.27 -14.21
N LEU A 275 -5.42 6.90 -14.90
CA LEU A 275 -5.49 8.31 -15.27
C LEU A 275 -6.60 8.56 -16.29
N LYS A 276 -6.72 7.67 -17.28
CA LYS A 276 -7.76 7.76 -18.29
C LYS A 276 -9.13 7.52 -17.68
N ASN A 277 -9.26 6.49 -16.85
CA ASN A 277 -10.51 6.16 -16.18
C ASN A 277 -10.98 7.37 -15.35
N LEU A 278 -10.08 8.01 -14.60
CA LEU A 278 -10.38 9.26 -13.88
C LEU A 278 -10.80 10.39 -14.82
N SER A 279 -10.12 10.56 -15.95
CA SER A 279 -10.48 11.57 -16.95
C SER A 279 -11.88 11.37 -17.51
N VAL A 280 -12.24 10.13 -17.87
CA VAL A 280 -13.58 9.78 -18.38
C VAL A 280 -14.64 10.04 -17.30
N PHE A 281 -14.35 9.71 -16.04
CA PHE A 281 -15.26 10.01 -14.93
C PHE A 281 -15.50 11.50 -14.76
N ILE A 282 -14.43 12.30 -14.80
CA ILE A 282 -14.50 13.76 -14.63
C ILE A 282 -15.29 14.43 -15.76
N GLN A 283 -15.10 13.97 -17.00
CA GLN A 283 -15.79 14.54 -18.17
C GLN A 283 -17.29 14.22 -18.20
N ASN A 284 -17.70 13.08 -17.64
CA ASN A 284 -19.08 12.57 -17.76
C ASN A 284 -19.92 12.77 -16.49
N SER A 285 -19.41 13.47 -15.49
CA SER A 285 -20.09 13.59 -14.19
C SER A 285 -20.10 15.04 -13.69
N VAL A 286 -21.07 15.32 -12.81
CA VAL A 286 -21.12 16.56 -12.02
C VAL A 286 -20.77 16.21 -10.58
N PHE A 287 -19.98 17.07 -9.92
CA PHE A 287 -19.46 16.81 -8.58
C PHE A 287 -19.91 17.85 -7.55
N PRO A 288 -20.16 17.45 -6.29
CA PRO A 288 -20.17 16.07 -5.79
C PRO A 288 -21.34 15.26 -6.38
N VAL A 289 -21.21 13.93 -6.41
CA VAL A 289 -22.29 13.05 -6.86
C VAL A 289 -23.29 12.88 -5.71
N ASP A 290 -24.55 13.21 -5.98
CA ASP A 290 -25.61 13.09 -4.97
C ASP A 290 -25.83 11.62 -4.59
N THR A 291 -25.66 11.32 -3.30
CA THR A 291 -25.92 10.01 -2.73
C THR A 291 -26.60 10.15 -1.38
N SER A 292 -27.40 9.16 -1.01
CA SER A 292 -28.12 9.14 0.27
C SER A 292 -27.21 9.00 1.49
N VAL A 293 -25.93 8.67 1.31
CA VAL A 293 -24.96 8.44 2.39
C VAL A 293 -23.73 9.29 2.17
N TRP A 294 -23.54 10.28 3.05
CA TRP A 294 -22.37 11.16 3.04
C TRP A 294 -21.08 10.35 3.19
N GLY A 295 -20.09 10.59 2.33
CA GLY A 295 -18.79 9.91 2.39
C GLY A 295 -18.85 8.43 2.02
N SER A 296 -19.88 7.98 1.30
CA SER A 296 -20.09 6.58 0.94
C SER A 296 -18.87 5.95 0.26
N HIS A 297 -18.17 6.67 -0.62
CA HIS A 297 -17.03 6.12 -1.35
C HIS A 297 -15.71 6.25 -0.57
N THR A 298 -15.51 7.38 0.09
CA THR A 298 -14.29 7.75 0.82
C THR A 298 -14.19 7.00 2.14
N PHE A 299 -15.30 6.91 2.88
CA PHE A 299 -15.37 6.31 4.22
C PHE A 299 -16.08 4.96 4.21
N TYR A 300 -16.11 4.26 3.07
CA TYR A 300 -16.74 2.95 2.88
C TYR A 300 -16.37 1.92 3.98
N ALA A 301 -15.12 1.93 4.44
CA ALA A 301 -14.64 1.03 5.49
C ALA A 301 -14.98 1.48 6.92
N LEU A 302 -15.25 2.77 7.13
CA LEU A 302 -15.50 3.37 8.44
C LEU A 302 -16.99 3.48 8.76
N ILE A 303 -17.81 3.83 7.78
CA ILE A 303 -19.25 4.04 7.96
C ILE A 303 -19.94 2.80 8.58
N PRO A 304 -19.73 1.55 8.12
CA PRO A 304 -20.35 0.38 8.73
C PRO A 304 -19.97 0.18 10.21
N VAL A 305 -18.72 0.53 10.57
CA VAL A 305 -18.22 0.42 11.95
C VAL A 305 -18.93 1.43 12.84
N ILE A 306 -18.98 2.69 12.40
CA ILE A 306 -19.64 3.78 13.11
C ILE A 306 -21.14 3.46 13.26
N SER A 307 -21.79 3.03 12.17
CA SER A 307 -23.20 2.63 12.18
C SER A 307 -23.48 1.56 13.23
N SER A 308 -22.63 0.53 13.32
CA SER A 308 -22.78 -0.55 14.29
C SER A 308 -22.54 -0.11 15.74
N TRP A 309 -21.61 0.81 15.99
CA TRP A 309 -21.30 1.28 17.35
C TRP A 309 -22.35 2.21 17.91
N PHE A 310 -22.94 3.04 17.05
CA PHE A 310 -23.95 4.02 17.44
C PHE A 310 -25.39 3.58 17.15
N GLY A 311 -25.59 2.38 16.60
CA GLY A 311 -26.92 1.85 16.26
C GLY A 311 -27.64 2.66 15.18
N LEU A 312 -26.89 3.27 14.26
CA LEU A 312 -27.47 4.07 13.17
C LEU A 312 -28.03 3.15 12.08
N ASP A 313 -29.21 3.47 11.56
CA ASP A 313 -29.81 2.78 10.42
C ASP A 313 -29.36 3.46 9.12
N ILE A 314 -28.17 3.09 8.64
CA ILE A 314 -27.62 3.58 7.37
C ILE A 314 -27.97 2.57 6.28
N PRO A 315 -28.60 3.00 5.16
CA PRO A 315 -28.91 2.12 4.04
C PRO A 315 -27.67 1.37 3.54
N ARG A 316 -27.85 0.13 3.07
CA ARG A 316 -26.75 -0.59 2.40
C ARG A 316 -26.45 0.04 1.05
N TYR A 317 -25.17 0.21 0.74
CA TYR A 317 -24.69 0.75 -0.52
C TYR A 317 -23.41 0.03 -0.97
N LEU A 318 -23.08 0.17 -2.26
CA LEU A 318 -21.81 -0.27 -2.84
C LEU A 318 -21.09 0.92 -3.43
N VAL A 319 -19.75 0.87 -3.38
CA VAL A 319 -18.90 1.79 -4.12
C VAL A 319 -19.10 1.55 -5.62
N TYR A 320 -19.54 2.57 -6.34
CA TYR A 320 -19.66 2.53 -7.78
C TYR A 320 -18.28 2.68 -8.41
N LEU A 321 -17.86 1.69 -9.19
CA LEU A 321 -16.58 1.67 -9.92
C LEU A 321 -16.84 1.02 -11.28
N PRO A 322 -17.32 1.79 -12.29
CA PRO A 322 -17.65 1.23 -13.58
C PRO A 322 -16.37 0.79 -14.32
N PHE A 323 -16.46 -0.33 -15.02
CA PHE A 323 -15.41 -0.79 -15.92
C PHE A 323 -15.37 0.08 -17.18
N GLN A 324 -14.16 0.45 -17.60
CA GLN A 324 -13.94 1.23 -18.80
C GLN A 324 -13.42 0.34 -19.92
N TYR A 325 -13.98 0.52 -21.12
CA TYR A 325 -13.61 -0.24 -22.31
C TYR A 325 -13.38 0.72 -23.47
N VAL A 326 -12.21 0.65 -24.11
CA VAL A 326 -11.92 1.46 -25.31
C VAL A 326 -11.12 0.66 -26.31
N ASN A 327 -11.53 0.73 -27.58
CA ASN A 327 -10.88 0.05 -28.71
C ASN A 327 -10.63 -1.46 -28.44
N GLY A 328 -11.58 -2.14 -27.79
CA GLY A 328 -11.47 -3.56 -27.43
C GLY A 328 -10.59 -3.86 -26.19
N TYR A 329 -9.96 -2.86 -25.57
CA TYR A 329 -9.22 -3.00 -24.32
C TYR A 329 -10.13 -2.80 -23.11
N ASN A 330 -10.11 -3.75 -22.17
CA ASN A 330 -10.69 -3.59 -20.84
C ASN A 330 -9.69 -2.86 -19.96
N LEU A 331 -9.93 -1.58 -19.72
CA LEU A 331 -9.08 -0.71 -18.91
C LEU A 331 -9.32 -0.86 -17.41
N GLY A 332 -10.21 -1.78 -17.02
CA GLY A 332 -10.54 -2.05 -15.63
C GLY A 332 -11.47 -1.00 -15.03
N ASN A 333 -11.62 -1.06 -13.72
CA ASN A 333 -12.47 -0.17 -12.93
C ASN A 333 -11.68 0.53 -11.82
N VAL A 334 -10.39 0.73 -12.09
CA VAL A 334 -9.43 1.33 -11.17
C VAL A 334 -9.17 2.74 -11.67
N TYR A 335 -9.23 3.70 -10.76
CA TYR A 335 -9.13 5.13 -11.05
C TYR A 335 -7.89 5.63 -10.30
N THR A 336 -8.03 6.57 -9.36
CA THR A 336 -6.94 6.95 -8.46
C THR A 336 -7.50 7.13 -7.06
N THR A 337 -6.67 7.50 -6.09
CA THR A 337 -7.14 7.94 -4.78
C THR A 337 -8.13 9.11 -4.84
N PHE A 338 -8.12 9.90 -5.91
CA PHE A 338 -8.98 11.07 -6.03
C PHE A 338 -10.42 10.74 -6.42
N TYR A 339 -10.67 9.55 -6.99
CA TYR A 339 -12.01 9.14 -7.41
C TYR A 339 -13.03 9.21 -6.26
N PRO A 340 -12.85 8.51 -5.12
CA PRO A 340 -13.83 8.54 -4.04
C PRO A 340 -13.98 9.93 -3.41
N TRP A 341 -12.88 10.69 -3.30
CA TRP A 341 -12.91 12.03 -2.71
C TRP A 341 -13.69 13.02 -3.57
N LEU A 342 -13.48 12.95 -4.89
CA LEU A 342 -14.21 13.75 -5.85
C LEU A 342 -15.68 13.34 -5.92
N TYR A 343 -15.95 12.03 -5.86
CA TYR A 343 -17.29 11.46 -5.85
C TYR A 343 -18.12 12.03 -4.69
N ASP A 344 -17.62 11.93 -3.46
CA ASP A 344 -18.39 12.33 -2.28
C ASP A 344 -18.37 13.84 -2.00
N PHE A 345 -17.25 14.52 -2.28
CA PHE A 345 -16.98 15.86 -1.75
C PHE A 345 -16.58 16.89 -2.82
N GLY A 346 -16.55 16.50 -4.09
CA GLY A 346 -16.17 17.37 -5.19
C GLY A 346 -14.73 17.88 -5.11
N TYR A 347 -14.43 18.90 -5.91
CA TYR A 347 -13.06 19.44 -6.04
C TYR A 347 -12.52 20.00 -4.71
N ILE A 348 -13.36 20.64 -3.90
CA ILE A 348 -12.97 21.15 -2.57
C ILE A 348 -12.60 19.98 -1.66
N GLY A 349 -13.39 18.90 -1.70
CA GLY A 349 -13.09 17.68 -0.98
C GLY A 349 -11.74 17.07 -1.31
N VAL A 350 -11.37 17.04 -2.60
CA VAL A 350 -10.05 16.54 -3.03
C VAL A 350 -8.91 17.32 -2.39
N ILE A 351 -9.03 18.65 -2.29
CA ILE A 351 -8.04 19.51 -1.62
C ILE A 351 -7.95 19.12 -0.14
N VAL A 352 -9.09 19.14 0.57
CA VAL A 352 -9.14 18.82 2.01
C VAL A 352 -8.58 17.42 2.31
N MET A 353 -8.95 16.42 1.53
CA MET A 353 -8.47 15.05 1.70
C MET A 353 -6.98 14.92 1.38
N THR A 354 -6.49 15.59 0.34
CA THR A 354 -5.06 15.61 -0.01
C THR A 354 -4.23 16.20 1.14
N PHE A 355 -4.68 17.30 1.73
CA PHE A 355 -4.05 17.90 2.91
C PHE A 355 -3.96 16.93 4.09
N PHE A 356 -5.06 16.27 4.47
CA PHE A 356 -5.06 15.32 5.59
C PHE A 356 -4.20 14.09 5.33
N VAL A 357 -4.28 13.52 4.13
CA VAL A 357 -3.48 12.35 3.75
C VAL A 357 -1.99 12.71 3.74
N ALA A 358 -1.61 13.89 3.28
CA ALA A 358 -0.24 14.38 3.35
C ALA A 358 0.25 14.57 4.79
N LEU A 359 -0.57 15.17 5.66
CA LEU A 359 -0.25 15.34 7.08
C LEU A 359 0.01 14.00 7.78
N ILE A 360 -0.93 13.05 7.64
CA ILE A 360 -0.83 11.71 8.24
C ILE A 360 0.42 10.99 7.72
N SER A 361 0.62 11.04 6.40
CA SER A 361 1.77 10.41 5.73
C SER A 361 3.10 10.94 6.25
N GLN A 362 3.22 12.27 6.38
CA GLN A 362 4.43 12.91 6.88
C GLN A 362 4.65 12.66 8.37
N TYR A 363 3.58 12.65 9.17
CA TYR A 363 3.64 12.32 10.60
C TYR A 363 4.17 10.91 10.84
N ILE A 364 3.55 9.90 10.20
CA ILE A 364 3.91 8.49 10.36
C ILE A 364 5.34 8.25 9.84
N TYR A 365 5.74 8.88 8.73
CA TYR A 365 7.11 8.81 8.23
C TYR A 365 8.12 9.34 9.24
N THR A 366 7.85 10.52 9.83
CA THR A 366 8.76 11.16 10.78
C THR A 366 8.92 10.31 12.03
N ARG A 367 7.81 9.83 12.61
CA ARG A 367 7.82 8.91 13.76
C ARG A 367 8.47 7.56 13.43
N GLY A 368 8.25 7.05 12.21
CA GLY A 368 8.87 5.82 11.72
C GLY A 368 10.38 5.94 11.66
N LYS A 369 10.89 7.06 11.14
CA LYS A 369 12.32 7.37 11.08
C LYS A 369 12.95 7.53 12.46
N GLU A 370 12.26 8.20 13.39
CA GLU A 370 12.70 8.31 14.80
C GLU A 370 12.71 6.94 15.50
N GLY A 371 11.78 6.06 15.14
CA GLY A 371 11.59 4.74 15.75
C GLY A 371 12.46 3.61 15.21
N ILE A 372 13.24 3.80 14.14
CA ILE A 372 14.06 2.71 13.54
C ILE A 372 15.07 2.12 14.52
N GLY A 373 15.51 2.94 15.48
CA GLY A 373 16.46 2.60 16.55
C GLY A 373 15.86 1.82 17.72
N ASP A 374 14.53 1.69 17.80
CA ASP A 374 13.85 1.02 18.89
C ASP A 374 13.20 -0.28 18.39
N ASN A 375 13.64 -1.41 18.94
CA ASN A 375 13.09 -2.72 18.60
C ASN A 375 11.62 -2.90 18.98
N ARG A 376 11.11 -2.11 19.92
CA ARG A 376 9.71 -2.16 20.36
C ARG A 376 8.81 -1.16 19.64
N SER A 377 9.39 -0.20 18.93
CA SER A 377 8.62 0.81 18.22
C SER A 377 7.80 0.18 17.09
N ILE A 378 6.52 0.51 17.06
CA ILE A 378 5.59 0.13 15.99
C ILE A 378 5.62 1.13 14.84
N TYR A 379 6.22 2.31 15.01
CA TYR A 379 6.18 3.36 14.00
C TYR A 379 6.88 3.00 12.69
N PRO A 380 8.05 2.31 12.68
CA PRO A 380 8.62 1.80 11.44
C PRO A 380 7.65 0.88 10.71
N LEU A 381 6.96 -0.02 11.44
CA LEU A 381 5.96 -0.95 10.89
C LEU A 381 4.76 -0.21 10.31
N LEU A 382 4.23 0.77 11.04
CA LEU A 382 3.16 1.65 10.56
C LEU A 382 3.55 2.35 9.27
N TYR A 383 4.76 2.90 9.19
CA TYR A 383 5.21 3.55 7.97
C TYR A 383 5.44 2.58 6.82
N GLY A 384 5.99 1.39 7.06
CA GLY A 384 6.12 0.37 6.02
C GLY A 384 4.75 -0.02 5.42
N TYR A 385 3.73 -0.15 6.28
CA TYR A 385 2.36 -0.42 5.87
C TYR A 385 1.74 0.75 5.08
N PHE A 386 1.71 1.95 5.65
CA PHE A 386 1.10 3.11 5.01
C PHE A 386 1.89 3.62 3.79
N GLY A 387 3.22 3.54 3.82
CA GLY A 387 4.11 3.93 2.73
C GLY A 387 3.83 3.16 1.44
N ALA A 388 3.45 1.89 1.55
CA ALA A 388 2.99 1.12 0.38
C ALA A 388 1.72 1.72 -0.24
N PHE A 389 0.76 2.15 0.57
CA PHE A 389 -0.48 2.78 0.09
C PHE A 389 -0.27 4.23 -0.40
N ILE A 390 0.71 4.95 0.14
CA ILE A 390 1.14 6.26 -0.39
C ILE A 390 1.65 6.07 -1.81
N PHE A 391 2.53 5.09 -2.05
CA PHE A 391 2.99 4.78 -3.40
C PHE A 391 1.83 4.34 -4.32
N LEU A 392 0.92 3.49 -3.83
CA LEU A 392 -0.23 2.99 -4.60
C LEU A 392 -1.41 3.97 -4.69
N SER A 393 -1.24 5.24 -4.32
CA SER A 393 -2.31 6.25 -4.43
C SER A 393 -2.70 6.57 -5.88
N PHE A 394 -1.82 6.28 -6.84
CA PHE A 394 -2.18 6.31 -8.27
C PHE A 394 -3.18 5.21 -8.65
N PHE A 395 -3.20 4.09 -7.92
CA PHE A 395 -4.02 2.92 -8.21
C PHE A 395 -5.41 3.06 -7.56
N ALA A 396 -5.49 3.35 -6.26
CA ALA A 396 -6.78 3.54 -5.59
C ALA A 396 -6.61 4.26 -4.25
N ASP A 397 -7.72 4.71 -3.65
CA ASP A 397 -7.73 5.19 -2.27
C ASP A 397 -7.64 4.02 -1.28
N ASN A 398 -6.47 3.41 -1.21
CA ASN A 398 -6.21 2.39 -0.23
C ASN A 398 -5.77 3.00 1.11
N LEU A 399 -5.39 4.27 1.18
CA LEU A 399 -4.85 4.83 2.43
C LEU A 399 -5.97 5.08 3.43
N ILE A 400 -7.03 5.80 3.04
CA ILE A 400 -8.17 6.08 3.94
C ILE A 400 -8.93 4.79 4.24
N GLN A 401 -9.17 3.94 3.24
CA GLN A 401 -9.89 2.67 3.43
C GLN A 401 -9.18 1.71 4.40
N LYS A 402 -7.85 1.78 4.51
CA LYS A 402 -7.09 0.94 5.45
C LYS A 402 -7.03 1.51 6.86
N ILE A 403 -7.45 2.77 7.06
CA ILE A 403 -7.78 3.32 8.39
C ILE A 403 -9.15 2.75 8.79
N SER A 404 -9.14 1.56 9.38
CA SER A 404 -10.35 0.84 9.83
C SER A 404 -10.04 -0.01 11.06
N LEU A 405 -11.03 -0.75 11.57
CA LEU A 405 -10.83 -1.70 12.68
C LEU A 405 -9.69 -2.70 12.40
N ASN A 406 -9.47 -3.05 11.12
CA ASN A 406 -8.39 -3.93 10.72
C ASN A 406 -7.02 -3.39 11.12
N LEU A 407 -6.80 -2.07 11.03
CA LEU A 407 -5.56 -1.44 11.46
C LEU A 407 -5.33 -1.60 12.97
N ILE A 408 -6.40 -1.49 13.77
CA ILE A 408 -6.33 -1.68 15.22
C ILE A 408 -5.87 -3.11 15.54
N TYR A 409 -6.45 -4.12 14.89
CA TYR A 409 -6.01 -5.51 15.04
C TYR A 409 -4.54 -5.71 14.63
N ILE A 410 -4.11 -5.12 13.52
CA ILE A 410 -2.71 -5.18 13.06
C ILE A 410 -1.77 -4.60 14.13
N ILE A 411 -2.10 -3.42 14.68
CA ILE A 411 -1.32 -2.76 15.73
C ILE A 411 -1.24 -3.62 16.99
N ILE A 412 -2.36 -4.18 17.44
CA ILE A 412 -2.40 -5.06 18.63
C ILE A 412 -1.49 -6.27 18.41
N ILE A 413 -1.53 -6.90 17.23
CA ILE A 413 -0.68 -8.05 16.92
C ILE A 413 0.80 -7.64 16.95
N TRP A 414 1.18 -6.48 16.42
CA TRP A 414 2.56 -6.00 16.51
C TRP A 414 3.01 -5.72 17.94
N ILE A 415 2.16 -5.16 18.79
CA ILE A 415 2.46 -4.95 20.22
C ILE A 415 2.71 -6.30 20.91
N ILE A 416 1.84 -7.29 20.66
CA ILE A 416 1.99 -8.66 21.16
C ILE A 416 3.32 -9.25 20.68
N LEU A 417 3.61 -9.23 19.37
CA LEU A 417 4.85 -9.75 18.80
C LEU A 417 6.08 -9.08 19.42
N ASN A 418 6.06 -7.75 19.57
CA ASN A 418 7.17 -7.03 20.19
C ASN A 418 7.35 -7.37 21.68
N HIS A 419 6.27 -7.57 22.43
CA HIS A 419 6.31 -7.98 23.83
C HIS A 419 6.83 -9.41 24.00
N PHE A 420 6.32 -10.36 23.20
CA PHE A 420 6.64 -11.78 23.34
C PHE A 420 7.99 -12.15 22.70
N LEU A 421 8.44 -11.48 21.65
CA LEU A 421 9.63 -11.91 20.88
C LEU A 421 10.90 -11.14 21.23
N PHE A 422 10.79 -9.94 21.79
CA PHE A 422 11.93 -9.23 22.35
C PHE A 422 11.98 -9.43 23.87
N LYS A 423 13.06 -10.03 24.36
CA LYS A 423 13.34 -10.09 25.80
C LYS A 423 13.42 -8.65 26.34
N LYS A 424 12.98 -8.40 27.58
CA LYS A 424 13.47 -7.20 28.31
C LYS A 424 14.99 -7.25 28.21
N SER A 425 15.60 -6.20 27.65
CA SER A 425 17.00 -5.87 27.95
C SER A 425 17.09 -5.97 29.47
N LYS A 426 17.80 -6.98 29.98
CA LYS A 426 18.35 -6.83 31.31
C LYS A 426 19.39 -5.76 31.09
N ASP A 427 19.04 -4.54 31.44
CA ASP A 427 20.03 -3.48 31.60
C ASP A 427 21.02 -4.02 32.62
N LYS A 428 22.12 -4.59 32.11
CA LYS A 428 23.36 -4.63 32.86
C LYS A 428 23.82 -3.18 32.83
N VAL A 429 23.31 -2.41 33.79
CA VAL A 429 24.11 -1.36 34.41
C VAL A 429 25.29 -2.11 35.02
N VAL A 430 26.34 -2.31 34.22
CA VAL A 430 27.67 -2.53 34.78
C VAL A 430 28.07 -1.16 35.29
N LYS A 431 28.33 -1.14 36.60
CA LYS A 431 28.61 0.03 37.44
C LYS A 431 29.49 1.09 36.79
#